data_AF-A0AAE4DTT4-F1
#
_entry.id   AF-A0AAE4DTT4-F1
#
_cell.length_a   1.000
_cell.length_b   1.000
_cell.length_c   1.000
_cell.angle_alpha   90.00
_cell.angle_beta   90.00
_cell.angle_gamma   90.00
#
_symmetry.space_group_name_H-M   'P 1'
#
loop_
_entity.id
_entity.type
_entity.pdbx_description
1 polymer ?
#
loop_
_entity_poly.entity_id
_entity_poly.type
_entity_poly.pdbx_seq_one_letter_code
_entity_poly.pdbx_strand_id
1 'polypeptide(L)' 'ILAELTKRVHQIFPDAEVKVKPMQANGLNSDASKSDREKLNRMLEEMFEESDMWLVSEFPTVRQVGL' A
#
# COMPACT_ATOMS: atom_id res chain seq x y z
N ILE A 1 -1.96 -2.95 4.30
CA ILE A 1 -1.05 -2.34 3.30
C ILE A 1 -1.32 -2.83 1.87
N LEU A 2 -1.27 -4.14 1.58
CA LEU A 2 -1.40 -4.68 0.20
C LEU A 2 -2.69 -4.22 -0.51
N ALA A 3 -3.83 -4.22 0.18
CA ALA A 3 -5.10 -3.82 -0.42
C ALA A 3 -5.10 -2.37 -0.90
N GLU A 4 -4.61 -1.44 -0.08
CA GLU A 4 -4.56 -0.02 -0.42
C GLU A 4 -3.51 0.25 -1.53
N LEU A 5 -2.34 -0.39 -1.44
CA LEU A 5 -1.34 -0.31 -2.49
C LEU A 5 -1.89 -0.80 -3.84
N THR A 6 -2.60 -1.93 -3.84
CA THR A 6 -3.20 -2.50 -5.05
C THR A 6 -4.23 -1.55 -5.66
N LYS A 7 -5.12 -1.00 -4.83
CA LYS A 7 -6.13 -0.02 -5.25
C LYS A 7 -5.50 1.20 -5.93
N ARG A 8 -4.50 1.82 -5.31
CA ARG A 8 -3.86 3.03 -5.87
C ARG A 8 -3.02 2.73 -7.11
N VAL A 9 -2.33 1.58 -7.16
CA VAL A 9 -1.60 1.16 -8.37
C VAL A 9 -2.56 0.94 -9.52
N HIS A 10 -3.70 0.27 -9.33
CA HIS A 10 -4.69 0.03 -10.39
C HIS A 10 -5.40 1.29 -10.88
N GLN A 11 -5.49 2.36 -10.06
CA GLN A 11 -5.97 3.67 -10.53
C GLN A 11 -5.04 4.31 -11.57
N ILE A 12 -3.73 4.02 -11.51
CA ILE A 12 -2.74 4.56 -12.45
C ILE A 12 -2.46 3.56 -13.59
N PHE A 13 -2.40 2.28 -13.27
CA PHE A 13 -2.07 1.17 -14.15
C PHE A 13 -3.08 0.03 -13.95
N PRO A 14 -4.24 0.06 -14.64
CA PRO A 14 -5.34 -0.88 -14.42
C PRO A 14 -4.94 -2.36 -14.53
N ASP A 15 -4.00 -2.66 -15.43
CA ASP A 15 -3.57 -4.02 -15.75
C ASP A 15 -2.31 -4.47 -14.97
N ALA A 16 -1.83 -3.67 -14.01
CA ALA A 16 -0.60 -3.98 -13.29
C ALA A 16 -0.78 -5.14 -12.28
N GLU A 17 0.19 -6.04 -12.23
CA GLU A 17 0.26 -7.05 -11.17
C GLU A 17 0.99 -6.48 -9.94
N VAL A 18 0.36 -6.52 -8.76
CA VAL A 18 0.93 -5.99 -7.51
C VAL A 18 1.30 -7.13 -6.57
N LYS A 19 2.59 -7.19 -6.21
CA LYS A 19 3.14 -8.17 -5.25
C LYS A 19 3.91 -7.45 -4.15
N VAL A 20 3.66 -7.82 -2.90
CA VAL A 20 4.39 -7.28 -1.73
C VAL A 20 5.25 -8.38 -1.16
N LYS A 21 6.56 -8.15 -1.07
CA LYS A 21 7.50 -9.06 -0.41
C LYS A 21 7.85 -8.49 0.97
N PRO A 22 7.76 -9.27 2.06
CA PRO A 22 8.24 -8.81 3.35
C PRO A 22 9.76 -8.58 3.30
N MET A 23 10.17 -7.33 3.49
CA MET A 23 11.53 -6.88 3.86
C MET A 23 12.71 -7.50 3.09
N GLN A 24 12.82 -7.23 1.79
CA GLN A 24 14.06 -7.52 1.02
C GLN A 24 14.89 -6.26 0.74
N ALA A 25 14.24 -5.11 0.53
CA ALA A 25 14.84 -3.77 0.44
C ALA A 25 13.75 -2.70 0.60
N ASN A 26 14.12 -1.48 1.03
CA ASN A 26 13.24 -0.32 1.04
C ASN A 26 13.15 0.29 -0.37
N GLY A 27 12.58 -0.46 -1.32
CA GLY A 27 12.53 -0.03 -2.71
C GLY A 27 11.48 -0.76 -3.53
N LEU A 28 10.90 -0.02 -4.47
CA LEU A 28 9.98 -0.57 -5.46
C LEU A 28 10.79 -1.20 -6.60
N ASN A 29 10.60 -2.51 -6.82
CA ASN A 29 11.11 -3.17 -8.02
C ASN A 29 10.00 -3.17 -9.07
N SER A 30 10.22 -2.52 -10.21
CA SER A 30 9.21 -2.34 -11.25
C SER A 30 9.85 -2.31 -12.63
N ASP A 31 9.19 -2.94 -13.60
CA ASP A 31 9.52 -2.90 -15.02
C ASP A 31 8.99 -1.64 -15.74
N ALA A 32 8.48 -0.66 -14.98
CA ALA A 32 7.93 0.58 -15.51
C ALA A 32 9.02 1.55 -16.01
N SER A 33 8.63 2.44 -16.93
CA SER A 33 9.50 3.51 -17.42
C SER A 33 9.95 4.44 -16.28
N LYS A 34 11.04 5.21 -16.49
CA LYS A 34 11.52 6.16 -15.46
C LYS A 34 10.41 7.09 -14.97
N SER A 35 9.62 7.64 -15.88
CA SER A 35 8.51 8.55 -15.56
C SER A 35 7.38 7.86 -14.82
N ASP A 36 7.08 6.60 -15.14
CA ASP A 36 6.06 5.82 -14.44
C ASP A 36 6.52 5.41 -13.05
N ARG A 37 7.83 5.12 -12.88
CA ARG A 37 8.43 4.87 -11.57
C ARG A 37 8.36 6.11 -10.67
N GLU A 38 8.54 7.31 -11.22
CA GLU A 38 8.37 8.57 -10.47
C GLU A 38 6.92 8.75 -10.00
N LYS A 39 5.92 8.44 -10.85
CA LYS A 39 4.51 8.44 -10.43
C LYS A 39 4.24 7.44 -9.30
N LEU A 40 4.81 6.23 -9.39
CA LEU A 40 4.66 5.20 -8.36
C LEU A 40 5.29 5.62 -7.02
N ASN A 41 6.49 6.21 -7.05
CA ASN A 41 7.15 6.71 -5.84
C ASN A 41 6.34 7.82 -5.18
N ARG A 42 5.85 8.80 -5.96
CA ARG A 42 5.01 9.87 -5.43
C ARG A 42 3.71 9.35 -4.82
N MET A 43 3.03 8.43 -5.50
CA MET A 43 1.82 7.79 -4.97
C MET A 43 2.11 7.02 -3.68
N LEU A 44 3.24 6.31 -3.60
CA LEU A 44 3.66 5.63 -2.39
C LEU A 44 3.92 6.59 -1.23
N GLU A 45 4.62 7.71 -1.49
CA GLU A 45 4.84 8.76 -0.50
C GLU A 45 3.51 9.31 0.04
N GLU A 46 2.59 9.70 -0.85
CA GLU A 46 1.24 10.16 -0.50
C GLU A 46 0.46 9.09 0.31
N MET A 47 0.59 7.81 -0.05
CA MET A 47 0.00 6.71 0.71
C MET A 47 0.58 6.64 2.13
N PHE A 48 1.89 6.77 2.32
CA PHE A 48 2.46 6.74 3.67
C PHE A 48 2.08 7.98 4.51
N GLU A 49 2.02 9.15 3.89
CA GLU A 49 1.55 10.39 4.54
C GLU A 49 0.10 10.30 5.02
N GLU A 50 -0.77 9.64 4.24
CA GLU A 50 -2.19 9.44 4.58
C GLU A 50 -2.45 8.20 5.45
N SER A 51 -1.40 7.57 6.00
CA SER A 51 -1.52 6.29 6.69
C SER A 51 -2.50 6.30 7.86
N ASP A 52 -2.63 7.40 8.60
CA ASP A 52 -3.63 7.53 9.66
C ASP A 52 -5.09 7.38 9.16
N MET A 53 -5.36 7.70 7.89
CA MET A 53 -6.70 7.66 7.30
C MET A 53 -7.08 6.28 6.76
N TRP A 54 -6.13 5.55 6.18
CA TRP A 54 -6.42 4.25 5.53
C TRP A 54 -5.85 3.05 6.29
N LEU A 55 -4.85 3.23 7.16
CA LEU A 55 -4.30 2.19 8.02
C LEU A 55 -5.05 2.13 9.35
N VAL A 56 -6.38 1.93 9.27
CA VAL A 56 -7.21 1.78 10.46
C VAL A 56 -6.96 0.39 11.06
N SER A 57 -6.41 0.33 12.27
CA SER A 57 -6.40 -0.93 13.02
C SER A 57 -7.80 -1.22 13.54
N GLU A 58 -8.52 -2.13 12.88
CA GLU A 58 -9.62 -2.82 13.54
C GLU A 58 -9.04 -3.82 14.55
N PHE A 59 -8.65 -3.31 15.72
CA PHE A 59 -8.67 -4.17 16.90
C PHE A 59 -10.11 -4.14 17.39
N PRO A 60 -10.90 -5.22 17.21
CA PRO A 60 -12.00 -5.42 18.14
C PRO A 60 -11.32 -5.55 19.49
N THR A 61 -11.38 -4.48 20.30
CA THR A 61 -11.16 -4.60 21.73
C THR A 61 -12.17 -5.66 22.15
N VAL A 62 -11.70 -6.90 22.29
CA VAL A 62 -12.47 -7.98 22.90
C VAL A 62 -12.76 -7.43 24.28
N ARG A 63 -13.94 -6.83 24.40
CA ARG A 63 -14.59 -6.63 25.67
C ARG A 63 -14.79 -8.05 26.18
N GLN A 64 -13.82 -8.47 26.99
CA GLN A 64 -13.91 -9.58 27.90
C GLN A 64 -15.18 -9.35 28.73
N VAL A 65 -16.31 -9.85 28.22
CA VAL A 65 -17.61 -9.85 28.89
C VAL A 65 -18.01 -11.31 29.02
N GLY A 66 -17.93 -11.80 30.26
CA GLY A 66 -18.42 -13.11 30.71
C GLY A 66 -17.53 -14.28 30.29
N LEU A 67 -17.06 -15.16 31.17
CA LEU A 67 -17.63 -15.68 32.43
C LEU A 67 -16.55 -15.83 33.51
#